data_AF-A0A918KD02-F1
#
_entry.id   AF-A0A918KD02-F1
#
_cell.length_a   1.000
_cell.length_b   1.000
_cell.length_c   1.000
_cell.angle_alpha   90.00
_cell.angle_beta   90.00
_cell.angle_gamma   90.00
#
_symmetry.space_group_name_H-M   'P 1'
#
loop_
_entity.id
_entity.type
_entity.pdbx_description
1 polymer ?
#
loop_
_entity_poly.entity_id
_entity_poly.type
_entity_poly.pdbx_seq_one_letter_code
_entity_poly.pdbx_strand_id
1 'polypeptide(L)'
;MAGVALACVASNAQASFLDTDFWCRTYGCAVVHDGQNYDIYDNYLFASNSCCVPVGGQMIDFYVRAENTNVTGQIGGNGAINPNDGQGFMFGISQDGANISQSAFDDGDGFLDASDSFGAFSLNPNTDILLDGPGRSYSHSFFISSRGTRFSLRALASINNATGDFANTLQLGDIKLTPSVSESGNDGGFQYGSRANTSNIQIVSGVDDLGDLTGIPTQIMNFGRRQGIRQRNGDIDEQTIRLDFLYEMPAYDFSMGTGSLNVDVAFDFYRED
;
A
#
# COMPACT_ATOMS: atom_id res chain seq x y z
N MET A 1 6.16 43.65 -42.47
CA MET A 1 6.98 42.73 -41.64
C MET A 1 6.33 42.65 -40.28
N ALA A 2 5.54 41.60 -40.05
CA ALA A 2 4.90 41.35 -38.76
C ALA A 2 5.77 40.37 -37.97
N GLY A 3 6.29 40.81 -36.83
CA GLY A 3 7.07 39.98 -35.91
C GLY A 3 6.13 39.15 -35.06
N VAL A 4 6.22 37.83 -35.16
CA VAL A 4 5.55 36.90 -34.25
C VAL A 4 6.42 36.79 -33.00
N ALA A 5 5.93 37.31 -31.88
CA ALA A 5 6.51 37.06 -30.57
C ALA A 5 6.07 35.67 -30.10
N LEU A 6 7.03 34.73 -29.99
CA LEU A 6 6.81 33.49 -29.25
C LEU A 6 6.57 33.86 -27.78
N ALA A 7 5.33 33.70 -27.31
CA ALA A 7 5.04 33.66 -25.89
C ALA A 7 5.61 32.36 -25.32
N CYS A 8 6.77 32.44 -24.70
CA CYS A 8 7.24 31.40 -23.80
C CYS A 8 6.24 31.32 -22.63
N VAL A 9 5.36 30.34 -22.66
CA VAL A 9 4.63 29.89 -21.48
C VAL A 9 5.70 29.35 -20.53
N ALA A 10 6.13 30.18 -19.59
CA ALA A 10 6.92 29.73 -18.46
C ALA A 10 6.04 28.74 -17.69
N SER A 11 6.37 27.45 -17.77
CA SER A 11 5.89 26.49 -16.79
C SER A 11 6.26 27.01 -15.41
N ASN A 12 5.28 27.26 -14.55
CA ASN A 12 5.56 27.54 -13.15
C ASN A 12 6.42 26.40 -12.63
N ALA A 13 7.68 26.70 -12.26
CA ALA A 13 8.50 25.75 -11.52
C ALA A 13 7.77 25.51 -10.20
N GLN A 14 7.07 24.39 -10.10
CA GLN A 14 6.47 23.95 -8.85
C GLN A 14 7.63 23.54 -7.95
N ALA A 15 8.06 24.46 -7.09
CA ALA A 15 8.89 24.08 -5.97
C ALA A 15 8.03 23.16 -5.10
N SER A 16 8.47 21.90 -4.96
CA SER A 16 7.88 20.97 -4.00
C SER A 16 7.79 21.70 -2.65
N PHE A 17 6.62 21.72 -2.01
CA PHE A 17 6.42 22.37 -0.71
C PHE A 17 7.43 21.88 0.34
N LEU A 18 7.95 20.66 0.17
CA LEU A 18 8.98 20.03 1.00
C LEU A 18 10.40 20.57 0.80
N ASP A 19 10.64 21.39 -0.23
CA ASP A 19 11.89 22.15 -0.34
C ASP A 19 11.92 23.37 0.58
N THR A 20 10.74 23.80 1.05
CA THR A 20 10.57 24.92 2.01
C THR A 20 10.49 24.47 3.47
N ASP A 21 10.33 23.18 3.75
CA ASP A 21 10.35 22.70 5.13
C ASP A 21 11.78 22.68 5.68
N PHE A 22 12.04 23.63 6.57
CA PHE A 22 13.30 23.80 7.26
C PHE A 22 13.64 22.61 8.16
N TRP A 23 12.63 21.99 8.80
CA TRP A 23 12.86 20.96 9.81
C TRP A 23 13.30 19.66 9.16
N CYS A 24 12.59 19.19 8.13
CA CYS A 24 13.01 18.02 7.37
C CYS A 24 14.41 18.18 6.76
N ARG A 25 14.74 19.38 6.24
CA ARG A 25 16.06 19.65 5.68
C ARG A 25 17.18 19.65 6.72
N THR A 26 16.88 20.11 7.93
CA THR A 26 17.88 20.31 8.99
C THR A 26 18.08 19.06 9.85
N TYR A 27 16.99 18.34 10.15
CA TYR A 27 16.97 17.24 11.11
C TYR A 27 16.64 15.88 10.48
N GLY A 28 16.16 15.89 9.24
CA GLY A 28 15.78 14.70 8.49
C GLY A 28 14.31 14.32 8.70
N CYS A 29 13.70 13.74 7.68
CA CYS A 29 12.30 13.31 7.70
C CYS A 29 12.03 12.15 6.74
N ALA A 30 10.91 11.46 6.96
CA ALA A 30 10.23 10.63 5.98
C ALA A 30 8.95 11.35 5.52
N VAL A 31 8.63 11.24 4.24
CA VAL A 31 7.44 11.85 3.63
C VAL A 31 6.67 10.72 2.98
N VAL A 32 5.41 10.57 3.36
CA VAL A 32 4.52 9.54 2.86
C VAL A 32 3.38 10.19 2.13
N HIS A 33 2.91 9.58 1.04
CA HIS A 33 1.67 10.00 0.40
C HIS A 33 0.87 8.84 -0.17
N ASP A 34 -0.44 8.94 -0.03
CA ASP A 34 -1.44 8.13 -0.74
C ASP A 34 -1.74 8.72 -2.14
N GLY A 35 -1.08 9.84 -2.46
CA GLY A 35 -1.19 10.62 -3.68
C GLY A 35 -2.43 11.52 -3.78
N GLN A 36 -3.16 11.68 -2.68
CA GLN A 36 -4.03 12.81 -2.43
C GLN A 36 -3.50 13.69 -1.30
N ASN A 37 -3.01 13.06 -0.23
CA ASN A 37 -2.50 13.68 0.98
C ASN A 37 -1.03 13.30 1.18
N TYR A 38 -0.30 14.14 1.89
CA TYR A 38 1.08 13.90 2.28
C TYR A 38 1.22 14.08 3.79
N ASP A 39 1.86 13.10 4.43
CA ASP A 39 2.24 13.15 5.83
C ASP A 39 3.76 13.26 5.93
N ILE A 40 4.23 14.17 6.80
CA ILE A 40 5.65 14.40 7.05
C ILE A 40 5.98 13.90 8.44
N TYR A 41 6.84 12.90 8.51
CA TYR A 41 7.38 12.36 9.75
C TYR A 41 8.75 12.99 9.98
N ASP A 42 8.78 14.04 10.80
CA ASP A 42 10.01 14.77 11.11
C ASP A 42 10.78 14.15 12.27
N ASN A 43 12.11 14.22 12.22
CA ASN A 43 12.93 13.92 13.39
C ASN A 43 12.87 15.01 14.46
N TYR A 44 12.35 16.19 14.15
CA TYR A 44 12.19 17.27 15.12
C TYR A 44 10.91 17.08 15.96
N LEU A 45 11.04 17.18 17.28
CA LEU A 45 9.90 17.03 18.19
C LEU A 45 9.27 18.40 18.45
N PHE A 46 8.22 18.72 17.69
CA PHE A 46 7.51 20.00 17.79
C PHE A 46 6.85 20.22 19.16
N ALA A 47 6.27 19.17 19.75
CA ALA A 47 5.59 19.25 21.04
C ALA A 47 6.54 19.65 22.20
N SER A 48 7.79 19.21 22.14
CA SER A 48 8.81 19.52 23.15
C SER A 48 9.81 20.60 22.70
N ASN A 49 9.62 21.17 21.51
CA ASN A 49 10.53 22.13 20.88
C ASN A 49 12.01 21.68 20.94
N SER A 50 12.25 20.40 20.72
CA SER A 50 13.57 19.78 20.87
C SER A 50 13.90 18.90 19.68
N CYS A 51 15.18 18.89 19.31
CA CYS A 51 15.70 17.85 18.42
C CYS A 51 16.43 16.79 19.24
N CYS A 52 16.31 15.49 18.94
CA CYS A 52 15.53 14.85 17.86
C CYS A 52 14.84 13.60 18.42
N VAL A 53 13.89 13.02 17.68
CA VAL A 53 13.33 11.69 17.96
C VAL A 53 14.48 10.75 18.35
N PRO A 54 14.45 10.11 19.53
CA PRO A 54 15.51 9.18 19.93
C PRO A 54 15.64 8.03 18.92
N VAL A 55 16.82 7.43 18.83
CA VAL A 55 17.01 6.21 18.02
C VAL A 55 16.13 5.10 18.57
N GLY A 56 15.44 4.39 17.69
CA GLY A 56 14.40 3.42 18.03
C GLY A 56 13.08 4.05 18.48
N GLY A 57 12.96 5.39 18.44
CA GLY A 57 11.73 6.12 18.74
C GLY A 57 10.84 6.28 17.51
N GLN A 58 9.53 6.28 17.72
CA GLN A 58 8.53 6.56 16.69
C GLN A 58 8.66 8.02 16.24
N MET A 59 8.67 8.23 14.93
CA MET A 59 8.56 9.53 14.30
C MET A 59 7.07 9.87 14.24
N ILE A 60 6.70 11.06 14.71
CA ILE A 60 5.30 11.51 14.74
C ILE A 60 5.06 12.39 13.53
N ASP A 61 3.91 12.21 12.89
CA ASP A 61 3.49 13.06 11.79
C ASP A 61 3.30 14.51 12.27
N PHE A 62 3.81 15.43 11.49
CA PHE A 62 3.61 16.86 11.68
C PHE A 62 3.29 17.47 10.33
N TYR A 63 2.02 17.57 9.96
CA TYR A 63 1.51 18.61 9.04
C TYR A 63 -0.01 18.57 8.85
N VAL A 64 -0.59 19.74 8.50
CA VAL A 64 -1.97 19.97 8.07
C VAL A 64 -1.97 20.37 6.60
N ARG A 65 -2.67 19.60 5.76
CA ARG A 65 -2.94 19.76 4.31
C ARG A 65 -2.44 21.04 3.64
N ALA A 66 -1.49 20.87 2.71
CA ALA A 66 -1.37 21.76 1.56
C ALA A 66 -2.37 21.29 0.49
N GLU A 67 -3.01 22.24 -0.18
CA GLU A 67 -4.11 22.04 -1.12
C GLU A 67 -3.81 21.03 -2.26
N ASN A 68 -4.92 20.53 -2.82
CA ASN A 68 -5.05 19.43 -3.78
C ASN A 68 -3.92 19.33 -4.85
N THR A 69 -3.22 18.21 -4.83
CA THR A 69 -2.49 17.68 -5.99
C THR A 69 -3.45 17.00 -6.97
N ASN A 70 -3.09 17.08 -8.25
CA ASN A 70 -3.92 16.81 -9.42
C ASN A 70 -4.40 15.34 -9.45
N VAL A 71 -5.72 15.13 -9.46
CA VAL A 71 -6.33 13.81 -9.64
C VAL A 71 -6.27 13.45 -11.13
N THR A 72 -5.31 12.60 -11.50
CA THR A 72 -5.50 11.67 -12.61
C THR A 72 -5.80 10.31 -11.99
N GLY A 73 -6.88 9.67 -12.47
CA GLY A 73 -7.59 8.55 -11.85
C GLY A 73 -6.74 7.46 -11.19
N GLN A 74 -7.31 6.86 -10.14
CA GLN A 74 -6.82 5.68 -9.42
C GLN A 74 -5.29 5.53 -9.42
N ILE A 75 -4.67 6.08 -8.38
CA ILE A 75 -3.36 5.63 -7.95
C ILE A 75 -3.50 4.15 -7.58
N GLY A 76 -3.02 3.28 -8.47
CA GLY A 76 -3.60 1.96 -8.65
C GLY A 76 -3.31 1.36 -10.03
N GLY A 77 -2.10 1.52 -10.56
CA GLY A 77 -1.57 0.57 -11.53
C GLY A 77 -1.51 -0.81 -10.88
N ASN A 78 -2.29 -1.74 -11.45
CA ASN A 78 -2.57 -3.14 -11.06
C ASN A 78 -2.18 -3.55 -9.61
N GLY A 79 -2.54 -2.72 -8.61
CA GLY A 79 -2.96 -3.30 -7.32
C GLY A 79 -4.11 -4.26 -7.60
N ALA A 80 -4.37 -5.21 -6.69
CA ALA A 80 -5.39 -6.26 -6.84
C ALA A 80 -6.53 -5.75 -7.72
N ILE A 81 -6.67 -6.34 -8.93
CA ILE A 81 -7.63 -5.87 -9.91
C ILE A 81 -8.97 -5.81 -9.14
N ASN A 82 -9.60 -4.65 -9.13
CA ASN A 82 -10.88 -4.49 -8.46
C ASN A 82 -11.96 -4.64 -9.52
N PRO A 83 -13.10 -5.26 -9.20
CA PRO A 83 -14.19 -5.35 -10.15
C PRO A 83 -14.62 -3.94 -10.58
N ASN A 84 -14.75 -3.72 -11.89
CA ASN A 84 -15.40 -2.52 -12.41
C ASN A 84 -16.92 -2.56 -12.16
N ASP A 85 -17.60 -1.46 -12.44
CA ASP A 85 -19.07 -1.40 -12.41
C ASP A 85 -19.67 -2.51 -13.29
N GLY A 86 -20.40 -3.44 -12.68
CA GLY A 86 -21.02 -4.59 -13.37
C GLY A 86 -20.18 -5.86 -13.35
N GLN A 87 -19.01 -5.83 -12.72
CA GLN A 87 -18.16 -6.99 -12.49
C GLN A 87 -18.25 -7.44 -11.02
N GLY A 88 -18.11 -8.73 -10.77
CA GLY A 88 -18.14 -9.33 -9.44
C GLY A 88 -16.91 -10.18 -9.18
N PHE A 89 -16.64 -10.53 -7.92
CA PHE A 89 -15.59 -11.49 -7.62
C PHE A 89 -16.01 -12.91 -7.98
N MET A 90 -15.06 -13.72 -8.43
CA MET A 90 -15.31 -15.13 -8.70
C MET A 90 -15.39 -15.93 -7.39
N PHE A 91 -16.46 -16.71 -7.25
CA PHE A 91 -16.51 -17.80 -6.28
C PHE A 91 -15.92 -19.06 -6.90
N GLY A 92 -14.96 -19.67 -6.22
CA GLY A 92 -14.49 -21.00 -6.50
C GLY A 92 -15.52 -22.02 -6.05
N ILE A 93 -15.72 -23.05 -6.87
CA ILE A 93 -16.57 -24.19 -6.51
C ILE A 93 -15.63 -25.37 -6.45
N SER A 94 -15.52 -25.99 -5.29
CA SER A 94 -14.76 -27.23 -5.14
C SER A 94 -15.71 -28.38 -4.81
N GLN A 95 -15.46 -29.55 -5.39
CA GLN A 95 -16.24 -30.76 -5.15
C GLN A 95 -15.27 -31.92 -4.98
N ASP A 96 -15.42 -32.64 -3.87
CA ASP A 96 -14.56 -33.79 -3.54
C ASP A 96 -13.05 -33.42 -3.57
N GLY A 97 -12.72 -32.17 -3.21
CA GLY A 97 -11.36 -31.63 -3.21
C GLY A 97 -10.82 -31.16 -4.55
N ALA A 98 -11.62 -31.20 -5.63
CA ALA A 98 -11.24 -30.69 -6.95
C ALA A 98 -12.00 -29.39 -7.29
N ASN A 99 -11.29 -28.36 -7.79
CA ASN A 99 -11.91 -27.10 -8.21
C ASN A 99 -12.65 -27.27 -9.55
N ILE A 100 -13.97 -27.16 -9.52
CA ILE A 100 -14.86 -27.11 -10.68
C ILE A 100 -14.90 -25.71 -11.30
N SER A 101 -14.55 -24.65 -10.54
CA SER A 101 -14.49 -23.26 -11.04
C SER A 101 -13.55 -23.07 -12.24
N GLN A 102 -12.61 -23.98 -12.51
CA GLN A 102 -11.80 -23.97 -13.74
C GLN A 102 -12.63 -24.19 -15.03
N SER A 103 -13.91 -24.54 -14.92
CA SER A 103 -14.85 -24.64 -16.05
C SER A 103 -15.60 -23.33 -16.35
N ALA A 104 -15.34 -22.26 -15.58
CA ALA A 104 -15.73 -20.92 -15.95
C ALA A 104 -14.84 -20.45 -17.11
N PHE A 105 -15.46 -20.00 -18.19
CA PHE A 105 -14.77 -19.27 -19.25
C PHE A 105 -14.86 -17.80 -18.89
N ASP A 106 -13.91 -17.37 -18.07
CA ASP A 106 -13.57 -15.97 -17.81
C ASP A 106 -12.88 -15.40 -19.07
N ASP A 107 -13.23 -14.17 -19.45
CA ASP A 107 -12.59 -13.47 -20.56
C ASP A 107 -11.12 -13.09 -20.28
N GLY A 108 -10.67 -13.32 -19.05
CA GLY A 108 -9.28 -13.34 -18.62
C GLY A 108 -8.92 -12.17 -17.70
N ASP A 109 -9.91 -11.40 -17.25
CA ASP A 109 -9.70 -10.27 -16.36
C ASP A 109 -9.78 -10.64 -14.86
N GLY A 110 -10.31 -11.83 -14.53
CA GLY A 110 -10.39 -12.36 -13.17
C GLY A 110 -11.66 -11.95 -12.41
N PHE A 111 -12.63 -11.31 -13.06
CA PHE A 111 -13.92 -10.92 -12.49
C PHE A 111 -15.07 -11.56 -13.27
N LEU A 112 -16.20 -11.76 -12.58
CA LEU A 112 -17.43 -12.25 -13.19
C LEU A 112 -18.25 -11.10 -13.76
N ASP A 113 -18.48 -11.09 -15.08
CA ASP A 113 -19.32 -10.13 -15.78
C ASP A 113 -20.24 -10.77 -16.84
N ALA A 114 -20.92 -9.93 -17.62
CA ALA A 114 -21.92 -10.38 -18.59
C ALA A 114 -21.34 -11.15 -19.81
N SER A 115 -20.01 -11.09 -19.98
CA SER A 115 -19.28 -11.75 -21.08
C SER A 115 -18.87 -13.18 -20.72
N ASP A 116 -18.94 -13.55 -19.43
CA ASP A 116 -18.52 -14.86 -18.95
C ASP A 116 -19.57 -15.94 -19.17
N SER A 117 -19.10 -17.19 -19.19
CA SER A 117 -19.99 -18.34 -19.22
C SER A 117 -19.55 -19.43 -18.26
N PHE A 118 -20.54 -20.01 -17.58
CA PHE A 118 -20.33 -21.16 -16.70
C PHE A 118 -20.82 -22.44 -17.38
N GLY A 119 -19.98 -23.47 -17.36
CA GLY A 119 -20.41 -24.83 -17.68
C GLY A 119 -21.45 -25.34 -16.68
N ALA A 120 -22.30 -26.27 -17.12
CA ALA A 120 -23.21 -26.95 -16.20
C ALA A 120 -22.41 -27.87 -15.25
N PHE A 121 -22.68 -27.78 -13.95
CA PHE A 121 -22.13 -28.67 -12.93
C PHE A 121 -23.24 -29.15 -11.98
N SER A 122 -23.02 -30.28 -11.32
CA SER A 122 -23.94 -30.85 -10.33
C SER A 122 -23.43 -30.59 -8.92
N LEU A 123 -24.29 -30.05 -8.05
CA LEU A 123 -24.00 -29.95 -6.62
C LEU A 123 -24.23 -31.30 -5.94
N ASN A 124 -23.31 -31.69 -5.06
CA ASN A 124 -23.42 -32.86 -4.19
C ASN A 124 -23.16 -32.43 -2.72
N PRO A 125 -23.36 -33.31 -1.72
CA PRO A 125 -23.14 -32.96 -0.32
C PRO A 125 -21.71 -32.55 0.07
N ASN A 126 -20.71 -32.79 -0.79
CA ASN A 126 -19.30 -32.43 -0.58
C ASN A 126 -18.89 -31.24 -1.46
N THR A 127 -19.85 -30.42 -1.90
CA THR A 127 -19.59 -29.26 -2.74
C THR A 127 -19.49 -28.02 -1.87
N ASP A 128 -18.33 -27.37 -1.91
CA ASP A 128 -18.01 -26.18 -1.14
C ASP A 128 -17.93 -24.95 -2.05
N ILE A 129 -18.34 -23.79 -1.51
CA ILE A 129 -18.28 -22.50 -2.20
C ILE A 129 -17.28 -21.61 -1.48
N LEU A 130 -16.20 -21.26 -2.15
CA LEU A 130 -15.09 -20.50 -1.61
C LEU A 130 -14.84 -19.23 -2.42
N LEU A 131 -14.22 -18.20 -1.84
CA LEU A 131 -13.68 -17.09 -2.65
C LEU A 131 -12.50 -17.62 -3.45
N ASP A 132 -12.38 -17.24 -4.72
CA ASP A 132 -11.28 -17.67 -5.59
C ASP A 132 -10.61 -16.48 -6.27
N GLY A 133 -9.38 -16.70 -6.73
CA GLY A 133 -8.60 -15.75 -7.50
C GLY A 133 -8.48 -14.36 -6.82
N PRO A 134 -8.71 -13.26 -7.57
CA PRO A 134 -8.57 -11.89 -7.05
C PRO A 134 -9.48 -11.58 -5.86
N GLY A 135 -10.60 -12.30 -5.69
CA GLY A 135 -11.53 -12.06 -4.58
C GLY A 135 -10.96 -12.37 -3.20
N ARG A 136 -9.83 -13.07 -3.11
CA ARG A 136 -9.11 -13.35 -1.86
C ARG A 136 -8.03 -12.34 -1.54
N SER A 137 -7.64 -11.51 -2.51
CA SER A 137 -6.44 -10.70 -2.43
C SER A 137 -6.81 -9.22 -2.42
N TYR A 138 -6.26 -8.49 -1.46
CA TYR A 138 -6.40 -7.05 -1.35
C TYR A 138 -5.02 -6.41 -1.31
N SER A 139 -4.82 -5.30 -2.00
CA SER A 139 -3.54 -4.59 -2.00
C SER A 139 -3.70 -3.15 -1.53
N HIS A 140 -2.80 -2.72 -0.66
CA HIS A 140 -2.67 -1.33 -0.25
C HIS A 140 -1.27 -0.83 -0.62
N SER A 141 -1.21 0.38 -1.16
CA SER A 141 0.04 0.99 -1.60
C SER A 141 0.15 2.43 -1.12
N PHE A 142 1.36 2.86 -0.80
CA PHE A 142 1.66 4.27 -0.61
C PHE A 142 3.07 4.57 -1.06
N PHE A 143 3.31 5.83 -1.34
CA PHE A 143 4.59 6.32 -1.79
C PHE A 143 5.38 6.91 -0.64
N ILE A 144 6.69 6.72 -0.68
CA ILE A 144 7.58 7.24 0.34
C ILE A 144 8.82 7.90 -0.24
N SER A 145 9.17 9.04 0.35
CA SER A 145 10.43 9.73 0.16
C SER A 145 11.05 10.01 1.52
N SER A 146 12.34 10.30 1.57
CA SER A 146 13.00 10.64 2.83
C SER A 146 14.27 11.42 2.59
N ARG A 147 14.69 12.19 3.59
CA ARG A 147 15.90 12.99 3.53
C ARG A 147 16.62 12.95 4.87
N GLY A 148 17.93 12.76 4.84
CA GLY A 148 18.78 13.01 6.03
C GLY A 148 18.45 12.16 7.26
N THR A 149 17.66 11.09 7.09
CA THR A 149 17.23 10.20 8.16
C THR A 149 17.36 8.74 7.72
N ARG A 150 17.81 7.90 8.65
CA ARG A 150 17.66 6.44 8.57
C ARG A 150 16.43 6.09 9.38
N PHE A 151 15.58 5.22 8.86
CA PHE A 151 14.33 4.89 9.51
C PHE A 151 13.88 3.46 9.17
N SER A 152 12.93 2.96 9.92
CA SER A 152 12.24 1.71 9.62
C SER A 152 10.74 1.95 9.53
N LEU A 153 10.06 1.10 8.78
CA LEU A 153 8.61 1.00 8.80
C LEU A 153 8.23 -0.19 9.68
N ARG A 154 7.32 0.06 10.60
CA ARG A 154 6.74 -0.95 11.49
C ARG A 154 5.25 -1.01 11.27
N ALA A 155 4.67 -2.18 11.48
CA ALA A 155 3.24 -2.40 11.36
C ALA A 155 2.68 -3.06 12.62
N LEU A 156 1.42 -2.74 12.93
CA LEU A 156 0.63 -3.38 13.97
C LEU A 156 -0.72 -3.77 13.37
N ALA A 157 -1.06 -5.05 13.43
CA ALA A 157 -2.34 -5.57 12.99
C ALA A 157 -3.28 -5.83 14.18
N SER A 158 -4.56 -5.54 14.00
CA SER A 158 -5.59 -5.83 15.00
C SER A 158 -6.93 -6.15 14.34
N ILE A 159 -7.72 -6.98 15.01
CA ILE A 159 -9.12 -7.22 14.63
C ILE A 159 -9.97 -6.20 15.38
N ASN A 160 -10.52 -5.25 14.64
CA ASN A 160 -11.41 -4.23 15.20
C ASN A 160 -12.81 -4.78 15.49
N ASN A 161 -13.28 -5.66 14.62
CA ASN A 161 -14.59 -6.28 14.75
C ASN A 161 -14.59 -7.62 14.02
N ALA A 162 -15.09 -8.64 14.70
CA ALA A 162 -15.39 -9.93 14.09
C ALA A 162 -16.76 -10.38 14.58
N THR A 163 -17.67 -10.66 13.66
CA THR A 163 -19.04 -11.09 13.96
C THR A 163 -19.39 -12.36 13.19
N GLY A 164 -20.39 -13.08 13.69
CA GLY A 164 -20.84 -14.31 13.05
C GLY A 164 -19.76 -15.37 13.03
N ASP A 165 -19.59 -16.05 11.90
CA ASP A 165 -18.64 -17.16 11.80
C ASP A 165 -17.17 -16.71 11.91
N PHE A 166 -16.82 -15.56 11.31
CA PHE A 166 -15.45 -15.02 11.34
C PHE A 166 -14.90 -14.74 12.74
N ALA A 167 -15.75 -14.63 13.76
CA ALA A 167 -15.29 -14.45 15.15
C ALA A 167 -14.50 -15.65 15.69
N ASN A 168 -14.67 -16.84 15.10
CA ASN A 168 -14.03 -18.07 15.59
C ASN A 168 -13.22 -18.81 14.51
N THR A 169 -13.36 -18.44 13.23
CA THR A 169 -12.80 -19.20 12.10
C THR A 169 -11.64 -18.52 11.40
N LEU A 170 -11.47 -17.20 11.53
CA LEU A 170 -10.34 -16.46 10.96
C LEU A 170 -9.61 -15.68 12.03
N GLN A 171 -8.30 -15.84 12.08
CA GLN A 171 -7.38 -15.08 12.90
C GLN A 171 -6.40 -14.30 12.02
N LEU A 172 -5.67 -13.35 12.61
CA LEU A 172 -4.68 -12.57 11.88
C LEU A 172 -3.57 -13.45 11.27
N GLY A 173 -3.20 -14.54 11.94
CA GLY A 173 -2.22 -15.51 11.42
C GLY A 173 -2.67 -16.25 10.16
N ASP A 174 -3.96 -16.22 9.82
CA ASP A 174 -4.46 -16.87 8.61
C ASP A 174 -4.38 -15.96 7.38
N ILE A 175 -4.22 -14.64 7.58
CA ILE A 175 -4.17 -13.63 6.52
C ILE A 175 -2.72 -13.37 6.16
N LYS A 176 -2.31 -13.88 5.00
CA LYS A 176 -0.93 -13.74 4.51
C LYS A 176 -0.64 -12.30 4.13
N LEU A 177 0.56 -11.82 4.45
CA LEU A 177 1.07 -10.51 4.09
C LEU A 177 2.30 -10.66 3.18
N THR A 178 2.25 -10.04 2.01
CA THR A 178 3.40 -9.96 1.10
C THR A 178 3.76 -8.49 0.87
N PRO A 179 4.75 -7.96 1.61
CA PRO A 179 5.26 -6.63 1.37
C PRO A 179 6.19 -6.63 0.15
N SER A 180 6.18 -5.54 -0.62
CA SER A 180 7.12 -5.32 -1.72
C SER A 180 7.44 -3.84 -1.91
N VAL A 181 8.53 -3.57 -2.63
CA VAL A 181 9.02 -2.22 -2.90
C VAL A 181 9.21 -2.08 -4.41
N SER A 182 8.54 -1.09 -4.98
CA SER A 182 8.80 -0.66 -6.35
C SER A 182 9.66 0.58 -6.36
N GLU A 183 10.86 0.43 -6.94
CA GLU A 183 11.90 1.45 -6.93
C GLU A 183 11.67 2.58 -7.94
N SER A 184 10.96 2.29 -9.02
CA SER A 184 10.61 3.25 -10.07
C SER A 184 9.46 2.74 -10.91
N GLY A 185 8.68 3.64 -11.51
CA GLY A 185 7.57 3.23 -12.36
C GLY A 185 6.73 4.40 -12.84
N ASN A 186 5.61 4.06 -13.48
CA ASN A 186 4.53 4.97 -13.78
C ASN A 186 3.24 4.37 -13.25
N ASP A 187 2.55 5.10 -12.38
CA ASP A 187 1.30 4.70 -11.76
C ASP A 187 0.21 5.73 -12.10
N GLY A 188 -0.71 5.39 -13.00
CA GLY A 188 -1.80 6.31 -13.36
C GLY A 188 -1.35 7.66 -13.96
N GLY A 189 -0.16 7.71 -14.57
CA GLY A 189 0.47 8.94 -15.06
C GLY A 189 1.47 9.57 -14.09
N PHE A 190 1.51 9.12 -12.84
CA PHE A 190 2.50 9.52 -11.85
C PHE A 190 3.81 8.77 -12.05
N GLN A 191 4.82 9.45 -12.61
CA GLN A 191 6.14 8.87 -12.81
C GLN A 191 6.98 9.03 -11.55
N TYR A 192 7.38 7.91 -10.94
CA TYR A 192 8.15 7.91 -9.71
C TYR A 192 9.51 7.21 -9.83
N GLY A 193 10.40 7.58 -8.92
CA GLY A 193 11.61 6.81 -8.63
C GLY A 193 12.72 6.85 -9.68
N SER A 194 12.58 7.66 -10.73
CA SER A 194 13.59 7.81 -11.80
C SER A 194 14.97 8.25 -11.28
N ARG A 195 15.02 8.83 -10.08
CA ARG A 195 16.21 9.31 -9.36
C ARG A 195 16.16 8.97 -7.86
N ALA A 196 15.29 8.05 -7.46
CA ALA A 196 15.25 7.60 -6.08
C ALA A 196 16.56 6.88 -5.74
N ASN A 197 17.10 7.17 -4.56
CA ASN A 197 18.13 6.32 -3.99
C ASN A 197 17.43 5.11 -3.38
N THR A 198 17.69 3.91 -3.90
CA THR A 198 17.00 2.67 -3.48
C THR A 198 17.91 1.63 -2.82
N SER A 199 19.24 1.78 -2.91
CA SER A 199 20.23 0.95 -2.19
C SER A 199 19.92 0.71 -0.68
N ASN A 200 20.12 -0.49 -0.16
CA ASN A 200 19.94 -0.83 1.27
C ASN A 200 18.52 -0.65 1.83
N ILE A 201 17.48 -0.74 0.99
CA ILE A 201 16.12 -1.02 1.47
C ILE A 201 16.01 -2.53 1.65
N GLN A 202 15.56 -2.95 2.82
CA GLN A 202 15.41 -4.35 3.17
C GLN A 202 14.01 -4.59 3.69
N ILE A 203 13.32 -5.55 3.09
CA ILE A 203 12.12 -6.15 3.67
C ILE A 203 12.60 -7.13 4.74
N VAL A 204 12.06 -7.00 5.95
CA VAL A 204 12.48 -7.83 7.08
C VAL A 204 11.91 -9.24 6.88
N SER A 205 12.76 -10.25 7.05
CA SER A 205 12.35 -11.66 7.00
C SER A 205 11.60 -12.07 8.28
N GLY A 206 10.60 -12.94 8.15
CA GLY A 206 9.84 -13.46 9.29
C GLY A 206 8.60 -12.64 9.64
N VAL A 207 8.07 -11.90 8.66
CA VAL A 207 6.71 -11.34 8.68
C VAL A 207 6.01 -11.94 7.47
N ASP A 208 5.29 -13.03 7.69
CA ASP A 208 4.63 -13.81 6.62
C ASP A 208 3.10 -13.62 6.63
N ASP A 209 2.53 -13.27 7.79
CA ASP A 209 1.10 -13.06 7.99
C ASP A 209 0.82 -11.91 8.98
N LEU A 210 -0.47 -11.58 9.17
CA LEU A 210 -0.85 -10.51 10.11
C LEU A 210 -0.73 -10.93 11.58
N GLY A 211 -0.57 -12.22 11.88
CA GLY A 211 -0.31 -12.73 13.22
C GLY A 211 1.05 -12.28 13.75
N ASP A 212 2.06 -12.18 12.87
CA ASP A 212 3.40 -11.66 13.18
C ASP A 212 3.41 -10.17 13.57
N LEU A 213 2.33 -9.47 13.25
CA LEU A 213 2.15 -8.03 13.50
C LEU A 213 1.29 -7.75 14.74
N THR A 214 1.11 -8.73 15.64
CA THR A 214 0.23 -8.58 16.81
C THR A 214 0.96 -8.13 18.07
N GLY A 215 0.25 -7.41 18.93
CA GLY A 215 0.69 -7.03 20.28
C GLY A 215 1.58 -5.79 20.35
N ILE A 216 2.62 -5.69 19.51
CA ILE A 216 3.50 -4.51 19.42
C ILE A 216 3.83 -4.18 17.96
N PRO A 217 4.18 -2.92 17.62
CA PRO A 217 4.64 -2.58 16.28
C PRO A 217 5.89 -3.37 15.88
N THR A 218 5.73 -4.25 14.89
CA THR A 218 6.78 -5.13 14.37
C THR A 218 7.43 -4.51 13.13
N GLN A 219 8.76 -4.55 13.04
CA GLN A 219 9.48 -4.00 11.90
C GLN A 219 9.27 -4.85 10.64
N ILE A 220 8.80 -4.21 9.56
CA ILE A 220 8.51 -4.87 8.28
C ILE A 220 9.48 -4.44 7.18
N MET A 221 10.01 -3.22 7.25
CA MET A 221 11.00 -2.71 6.30
C MET A 221 12.04 -1.84 7.01
N ASN A 222 13.27 -1.90 6.53
CA ASN A 222 14.39 -1.08 6.97
C ASN A 222 14.89 -0.21 5.83
N PHE A 223 14.93 1.11 6.03
CA PHE A 223 15.51 2.07 5.11
C PHE A 223 16.90 2.44 5.64
N GLY A 224 17.86 1.53 5.44
CA GLY A 224 19.13 1.46 6.17
C GLY A 224 20.17 2.55 5.86
N ARG A 225 19.76 3.71 5.33
CA ARG A 225 20.65 4.82 4.97
C ARG A 225 20.25 6.12 5.62
N ARG A 226 21.24 6.88 6.09
CA ARG A 226 21.03 8.21 6.66
C ARG A 226 20.82 9.29 5.61
N GLN A 227 21.27 9.08 4.38
CA GLN A 227 21.08 10.05 3.29
C GLN A 227 19.60 10.17 2.89
N GLY A 228 18.78 9.15 3.19
CA GLY A 228 17.40 9.04 2.73
C GLY A 228 17.29 8.65 1.26
N ILE A 229 16.05 8.61 0.76
CA ILE A 229 15.70 8.28 -0.62
C ILE A 229 16.02 9.47 -1.55
N ARG A 230 15.90 10.71 -1.05
CA ARG A 230 16.21 11.94 -1.77
C ARG A 230 17.72 12.15 -1.87
N GLN A 231 18.24 12.23 -3.09
CA GLN A 231 19.65 12.48 -3.37
C GLN A 231 19.97 13.98 -3.41
N ARG A 232 18.99 14.81 -3.79
CA ARG A 232 19.18 16.25 -4.00
C ARG A 232 17.87 17.02 -3.85
N ASN A 233 17.99 18.35 -3.80
CA ASN A 233 16.83 19.23 -4.03
C ASN A 233 16.37 19.05 -5.48
N GLY A 234 15.08 18.89 -5.68
CA GLY A 234 14.50 18.50 -6.95
C GLY A 234 13.12 17.92 -6.74
N ASP A 235 12.49 17.53 -7.84
CA ASP A 235 11.16 16.93 -7.82
C ASP A 235 11.12 15.74 -6.86
N ILE A 236 10.09 15.71 -6.02
CA ILE A 236 9.90 14.63 -5.05
C ILE A 236 9.43 13.38 -5.77
N ASP A 237 8.67 13.51 -6.84
CA ASP A 237 8.09 12.39 -7.57
C ASP A 237 9.21 11.52 -8.15
N GLU A 238 10.21 12.15 -8.78
CA GLU A 238 11.43 11.49 -9.25
C GLU A 238 12.25 10.81 -8.14
N GLN A 239 12.08 11.21 -6.88
CA GLN A 239 12.87 10.77 -5.71
C GLN A 239 12.00 10.07 -4.66
N THR A 240 10.98 9.36 -5.13
CA THR A 240 10.01 8.63 -4.33
C THR A 240 9.94 7.19 -4.81
N ILE A 241 9.71 6.27 -3.90
CA ILE A 241 9.47 4.85 -4.18
C ILE A 241 8.06 4.48 -3.75
N ARG A 242 7.53 3.38 -4.27
CA ARG A 242 6.22 2.84 -3.88
C ARG A 242 6.42 1.62 -2.98
N LEU A 243 5.68 1.57 -1.87
CA LEU A 243 5.57 0.40 -1.01
C LEU A 243 4.22 -0.24 -1.27
N ASP A 244 4.21 -1.55 -1.42
CA ASP A 244 3.02 -2.34 -1.72
C ASP A 244 2.84 -3.42 -0.66
N PHE A 245 1.62 -3.57 -0.15
CA PHE A 245 1.24 -4.57 0.83
C PHE A 245 0.10 -5.39 0.24
N LEU A 246 0.38 -6.63 -0.13
CA LEU A 246 -0.61 -7.59 -0.58
C LEU A 246 -1.08 -8.44 0.60
N TYR A 247 -2.37 -8.43 0.86
CA TYR A 247 -3.04 -9.26 1.86
C TYR A 247 -3.80 -10.37 1.14
N GLU A 248 -3.62 -11.62 1.55
CA GLU A 248 -4.31 -12.75 0.94
C GLU A 248 -5.06 -13.54 2.02
N MET A 249 -6.39 -13.59 1.89
CA MET A 249 -7.24 -14.41 2.75
C MET A 249 -6.96 -15.90 2.52
N PRO A 250 -7.05 -16.75 3.55
CA PRO A 250 -6.98 -18.20 3.38
C PRO A 250 -8.19 -18.68 2.56
N ALA A 251 -8.17 -19.94 2.13
CA ALA A 251 -9.36 -20.53 1.56
C ALA A 251 -10.43 -20.59 2.65
N TYR A 252 -11.60 -20.02 2.39
CA TYR A 252 -12.70 -19.95 3.34
C TYR A 252 -14.00 -20.39 2.66
N ASP A 253 -14.70 -21.31 3.30
CA ASP A 253 -15.98 -21.84 2.81
C ASP A 253 -17.15 -21.00 3.33
N PHE A 254 -17.85 -20.35 2.41
CA PHE A 254 -19.01 -19.50 2.70
C PHE A 254 -20.25 -20.30 3.10
N SER A 255 -20.22 -21.63 2.98
CA SER A 255 -21.27 -22.49 3.52
C SER A 255 -21.29 -22.49 5.07
N MET A 256 -20.20 -22.09 5.71
CA MET A 256 -20.02 -22.14 7.16
C MET A 256 -20.80 -21.07 7.94
N GLY A 257 -21.34 -20.05 7.28
CA GLY A 257 -22.23 -19.08 7.90
C GLY A 257 -22.11 -17.66 7.34
N THR A 258 -22.69 -16.70 8.06
CA THR A 258 -22.59 -15.27 7.74
C THR A 258 -21.80 -14.54 8.83
N GLY A 259 -21.04 -13.52 8.46
CA GLY A 259 -20.30 -12.72 9.41
C GLY A 259 -19.67 -11.48 8.78
N SER A 260 -18.97 -10.69 9.60
CA SER A 260 -18.10 -9.60 9.14
C SER A 260 -16.76 -9.67 9.85
N LEU A 261 -15.67 -9.40 9.14
CA LEU A 261 -14.34 -9.25 9.71
C LEU A 261 -13.75 -7.90 9.28
N ASN A 262 -13.41 -7.06 10.26
CA ASN A 262 -12.73 -5.79 10.04
C ASN A 262 -11.34 -5.89 10.67
N VAL A 263 -10.32 -5.84 9.83
CA VAL A 263 -8.91 -5.85 10.22
C VAL A 263 -8.31 -4.49 9.96
N ASP A 264 -7.63 -3.96 10.97
CA ASP A 264 -6.87 -2.72 10.87
C ASP A 264 -5.38 -3.05 10.90
N VAL A 265 -4.63 -2.48 9.97
CA VAL A 265 -3.17 -2.51 9.94
C VAL A 265 -2.67 -1.08 10.01
N ALA A 266 -2.06 -0.73 11.14
CA ALA A 266 -1.44 0.57 11.35
C ALA A 266 0.03 0.53 10.94
N PHE A 267 0.49 1.57 10.25
CA PHE A 267 1.87 1.72 9.79
C PHE A 267 2.53 2.90 10.48
N ASP A 268 3.70 2.68 11.06
CA ASP A 268 4.44 3.67 11.82
C ASP A 268 5.89 3.74 11.37
N PHE A 269 6.47 4.94 11.42
CA PHE A 269 7.88 5.16 11.09
C PHE A 269 8.69 5.33 12.36
N TYR A 270 9.85 4.68 12.41
CA TYR A 270 10.78 4.75 13.54
C TYR A 270 12.13 5.26 13.08
N ARG A 271 12.74 6.15 13.85
CA ARG A 271 14.09 6.61 13.57
C ARG A 271 15.09 5.51 13.90
N GLU A 272 16.05 5.27 13.01
CA GLU A 272 17.11 4.28 13.17
C GLU A 272 18.50 4.95 13.12
N ASP A 273 19.55 4.22 13.53
CA ASP A 273 20.94 4.70 13.64
C ASP A 273 21.70 4.82 12.31
#